data_AF-A0A540UKW0-F1
#
_entry.id   AF-A0A540UKW0-F1
#
_cell.length_a   1.000
_cell.length_b   1.000
_cell.length_c   1.000
_cell.angle_alpha   90.00
_cell.angle_beta   90.00
_cell.angle_gamma   90.00
#
_symmetry.space_group_name_H-M   'P 1'
#
loop_
_entity.id
_entity.type
_entity.pdbx_description
1 polymer ?
#
loop_
_entity_poly.entity_id
_entity_poly.type
_entity_poly.pdbx_seq_one_letter_code
_entity_poly.pdbx_strand_id
1 'polypeptide(L)'
;EVATAKNDKDGNVKFKELTFDKAGTYTYTISEKNGGTTDKGVTYDGKTITATVTVTDNGSGELSAAVSYSDETPFNNTYAVSATRAELAVKKTLTGRELKEDEFEFVLKNEAN
;
A
#
# COMPACT_ATOMS: atom_id res chain seq x y z
N GLU A 1 -5.79 -18.66 8.98
CA GLU A 1 -6.40 -17.43 8.42
C GLU A 1 -7.91 -17.62 8.38
N VAL A 2 -8.69 -16.66 8.90
CA VAL A 2 -10.15 -16.80 9.05
C VAL A 2 -10.88 -16.26 7.82
N ALA A 3 -10.47 -15.08 7.31
CA ALA A 3 -11.03 -14.48 6.10
C ALA A 3 -10.09 -13.40 5.54
N THR A 4 -10.22 -13.11 4.25
CA THR A 4 -9.63 -11.93 3.59
C THR A 4 -10.73 -11.03 3.05
N ALA A 5 -10.50 -9.72 3.08
CA ALA A 5 -11.33 -8.73 2.40
C ALA A 5 -10.44 -7.74 1.62
N LYS A 6 -11.05 -7.02 0.68
CA LYS A 6 -10.42 -5.92 -0.05
C LYS A 6 -11.20 -4.64 0.24
N ASN A 7 -10.53 -3.50 0.20
CA ASN A 7 -11.21 -2.22 0.31
C ASN A 7 -12.08 -1.96 -0.92
N ASP A 8 -13.16 -1.22 -0.74
CA ASP A 8 -13.92 -0.62 -1.83
C ASP A 8 -13.25 0.67 -2.35
N LYS A 9 -13.91 1.33 -3.32
CA LYS A 9 -13.45 2.60 -3.92
C LYS A 9 -13.33 3.75 -2.92
N ASP A 10 -14.02 3.68 -1.79
CA ASP A 10 -14.04 4.71 -0.75
C ASP A 10 -13.08 4.35 0.41
N GLY A 11 -12.40 3.21 0.33
CA GLY A 11 -11.44 2.75 1.34
C GLY A 11 -12.04 1.85 2.43
N ASN A 12 -13.34 1.50 2.36
CA ASN A 12 -13.96 0.67 3.39
C ASN A 12 -13.60 -0.81 3.20
N VAL A 13 -13.25 -1.48 4.29
CA VAL A 13 -13.00 -2.93 4.31
C VAL A 13 -14.10 -3.61 5.12
N LYS A 14 -14.83 -4.53 4.50
CA LYS A 14 -15.88 -5.32 5.17
C LYS A 14 -15.60 -6.81 5.06
N PHE A 15 -15.43 -7.46 6.20
CA PHE A 15 -15.35 -8.93 6.28
C PHE A 15 -16.74 -9.55 6.19
N LYS A 16 -16.78 -10.83 5.80
CA LYS A 16 -18.01 -11.63 5.92
C LYS A 16 -18.37 -11.82 7.39
N GLU A 17 -19.66 -11.93 7.66
CA GLU A 17 -20.16 -12.20 9.01
C GLU A 17 -19.59 -13.51 9.55
N LEU A 18 -19.29 -13.51 10.85
CA LEU A 18 -18.84 -14.69 11.58
C LEU A 18 -19.98 -15.16 12.48
N THR A 19 -20.17 -16.48 12.56
CA THR A 19 -21.19 -17.08 13.41
C THR A 19 -20.59 -17.54 14.73
N PHE A 20 -21.29 -17.25 15.83
CA PHE A 20 -20.92 -17.67 17.17
C PHE A 20 -22.09 -18.46 17.77
N ASP A 21 -21.79 -19.66 18.27
CA ASP A 21 -22.78 -20.58 18.86
C ASP A 21 -22.65 -20.72 20.38
N LYS A 22 -21.68 -20.02 20.98
CA LYS A 22 -21.38 -20.07 22.41
C LYS A 22 -21.03 -18.67 22.94
N ALA A 23 -21.42 -18.41 24.18
CA ALA A 23 -20.93 -17.25 24.91
C ALA A 23 -19.42 -17.37 25.17
N GLY A 24 -18.71 -16.25 25.11
CA GLY A 24 -17.27 -16.19 25.27
C GLY A 24 -16.64 -14.97 24.64
N THR A 25 -15.33 -14.83 24.82
CA THR A 25 -14.53 -13.78 24.19
C THR A 25 -13.69 -14.39 23.08
N TYR A 26 -13.78 -13.81 21.88
CA TYR A 26 -13.08 -14.24 20.69
C TYR A 26 -12.18 -13.11 20.20
N THR A 27 -10.89 -13.37 20.09
CA THR A 27 -9.89 -12.38 19.66
C THR A 27 -9.44 -12.67 18.24
N TYR A 28 -9.42 -11.63 17.41
CA TYR A 28 -8.96 -11.65 16.04
C TYR A 28 -7.90 -10.59 15.81
N THR A 29 -7.07 -10.81 14.80
CA THR A 29 -6.03 -9.89 14.38
C THR A 29 -6.28 -9.48 12.94
N ILE A 30 -6.29 -8.17 12.69
CA ILE A 30 -6.48 -7.55 11.39
C ILE A 30 -5.18 -6.85 11.00
N SER A 31 -4.63 -7.20 9.84
CA SER A 31 -3.43 -6.58 9.28
C SER A 31 -3.52 -6.55 7.75
N GLU A 32 -2.75 -5.67 7.11
CA GLU A 32 -2.55 -5.75 5.67
C GLU A 32 -1.72 -6.98 5.30
N LYS A 33 -2.08 -7.63 4.19
CA LYS A 33 -1.40 -8.85 3.72
C LYS A 33 0.10 -8.66 3.49
N ASN A 34 0.48 -7.48 3.00
CA ASN A 34 1.85 -7.10 2.71
C ASN A 34 2.40 -6.10 3.75
N GLY A 35 1.78 -6.01 4.93
CA GLY A 35 2.10 -4.98 5.91
C GLY A 35 3.58 -4.90 6.27
N GLY A 36 4.12 -3.68 6.31
CA GLY A 36 5.54 -3.43 6.60
C GLY A 36 6.48 -3.70 5.42
N THR A 37 5.98 -4.01 4.23
CA THR A 37 6.79 -4.22 3.03
C THR A 37 6.55 -3.11 1.99
N THR A 38 7.46 -3.00 1.03
CA THR A 38 7.31 -2.13 -0.14
C THR A 38 7.26 -2.96 -1.41
N ASP A 39 6.21 -2.80 -2.22
CA ASP A 39 6.08 -3.42 -3.54
C ASP A 39 5.59 -2.39 -4.56
N LYS A 40 6.23 -2.35 -5.74
CA LYS A 40 5.89 -1.46 -6.87
C LYS A 40 5.70 0.02 -6.47
N GLY A 41 6.54 0.52 -5.56
CA GLY A 41 6.50 1.90 -5.07
C GLY A 41 5.44 2.17 -4.01
N VAL A 42 4.66 1.16 -3.58
CA VAL A 42 3.73 1.26 -2.46
C VAL A 42 4.37 0.65 -1.21
N THR A 43 4.50 1.44 -0.14
CA THR A 43 4.85 0.94 1.19
C THR A 43 3.58 0.74 1.98
N TYR A 44 3.35 -0.51 2.38
CA TYR A 44 2.16 -0.96 3.10
C TYR A 44 2.31 -0.77 4.60
N ASP A 45 1.21 -0.43 5.26
CA ASP A 45 1.16 -0.18 6.69
C ASP A 45 1.42 -1.47 7.47
N GLY A 46 2.42 -1.44 8.36
CA GLY A 46 2.77 -2.56 9.24
C GLY A 46 1.88 -2.69 10.47
N LYS A 47 0.90 -1.79 10.63
CA LYS A 47 -0.05 -1.81 11.74
C LYS A 47 -0.77 -3.14 11.87
N THR A 48 -1.09 -3.49 13.10
CA THR A 48 -1.93 -4.63 13.44
C THR A 48 -3.01 -4.19 14.42
N ILE A 49 -4.26 -4.53 14.14
CA ILE A 49 -5.42 -4.20 14.98
C ILE A 49 -5.95 -5.48 15.59
N THR A 50 -6.14 -5.48 16.90
CA THR A 50 -6.83 -6.55 17.61
C THR A 50 -8.32 -6.24 17.67
N ALA A 51 -9.14 -7.10 17.10
CA ALA A 51 -10.60 -7.06 17.22
C ALA A 51 -11.04 -8.09 18.26
N THR A 52 -11.83 -7.66 19.25
CA THR A 52 -12.37 -8.53 20.29
C THR A 52 -13.88 -8.60 20.14
N VAL A 53 -14.40 -9.82 19.95
CA VAL A 53 -15.84 -10.09 19.93
C VAL A 53 -16.22 -10.71 21.27
N THR A 54 -17.09 -10.03 22.01
CA THR A 54 -17.65 -10.53 23.26
C THR A 54 -19.06 -11.02 22.98
N VAL A 55 -19.28 -12.32 23.16
CA VAL A 55 -20.58 -12.97 23.00
C VAL A 55 -21.15 -13.29 24.37
N THR A 56 -22.37 -12.84 24.64
CA THR A 56 -23.09 -13.04 25.91
C THR A 56 -24.40 -13.77 25.68
N ASP A 57 -24.76 -14.70 26.58
CA ASP A 57 -26.09 -15.32 26.63
C ASP A 57 -26.94 -14.58 27.68
N ASN A 58 -28.19 -14.26 27.35
CA ASN A 58 -29.13 -13.65 28.30
C ASN A 58 -29.76 -14.66 29.29
N GLY A 59 -29.35 -15.93 29.25
CA GLY A 59 -29.87 -17.00 30.08
C GLY A 59 -31.19 -17.61 29.58
N SER A 60 -31.72 -17.09 28.46
CA SER A 60 -32.88 -17.65 27.75
C SER A 60 -32.47 -18.36 26.44
N GLY A 61 -31.17 -18.52 26.20
CA GLY A 61 -30.62 -19.12 24.98
C GLY A 61 -30.49 -18.14 23.81
N GLU A 62 -30.61 -16.83 24.05
CA GLU A 62 -30.39 -15.80 23.05
C GLU A 62 -29.01 -15.19 23.23
N LEU A 63 -28.20 -15.25 22.16
CA LEU A 63 -26.85 -14.73 22.13
C LEU A 63 -26.81 -13.30 21.56
N SER A 64 -26.01 -12.44 22.18
CA SER A 64 -25.67 -11.10 21.70
C SER A 64 -24.17 -10.97 21.53
N ALA A 65 -23.72 -10.27 20.48
CA ALA A 65 -22.31 -10.05 20.19
C ALA A 65 -21.98 -8.56 20.13
N ALA A 66 -20.90 -8.16 20.82
CA ALA A 66 -20.34 -6.82 20.75
C ALA A 66 -18.89 -6.88 20.27
N VAL A 67 -18.49 -5.94 19.42
CA VAL A 67 -17.12 -5.87 18.88
C VAL A 67 -16.42 -4.62 19.41
N SER A 68 -15.17 -4.77 19.82
CA SER A 68 -14.27 -3.68 20.13
C SER A 68 -12.95 -3.83 19.38
N TYR A 69 -12.30 -2.71 19.07
CA TYR A 69 -11.03 -2.66 18.37
C TYR A 69 -9.97 -2.00 19.26
N SER A 70 -8.73 -2.49 19.19
CA SER A 70 -7.61 -1.87 19.89
C SER A 70 -7.23 -0.50 19.32
N ASP A 71 -7.59 -0.24 18.05
CA ASP A 71 -7.31 0.97 17.32
C ASP A 71 -8.31 1.09 16.16
N GLU A 72 -8.90 2.28 15.98
CA GLU A 72 -9.90 2.57 14.94
C GLU A 72 -9.36 3.50 13.83
N THR A 73 -8.08 3.87 13.90
CA THR A 73 -7.46 4.68 12.85
C THR A 73 -7.30 3.88 11.55
N PRO A 74 -7.44 4.52 10.37
CA PRO A 74 -7.24 3.85 9.09
C PRO A 74 -5.84 3.28 8.93
N PHE A 75 -5.69 2.23 8.12
CA PHE A 75 -4.39 1.82 7.59
C PHE A 75 -3.93 2.85 6.56
N ASN A 76 -2.66 3.27 6.60
CA ASN A 76 -2.13 4.30 5.73
C ASN A 76 -0.93 3.82 4.91
N ASN A 77 -1.16 3.65 3.60
CA ASN A 77 -0.11 3.29 2.65
C ASN A 77 0.49 4.54 2.02
N THR A 78 1.80 4.49 1.74
CA THR A 78 2.50 5.58 1.04
C THR A 78 2.92 5.13 -0.35
N TYR A 79 2.82 6.02 -1.33
CA TYR A 79 3.28 5.79 -2.69
C TYR A 79 4.44 6.72 -3.02
N ALA A 80 5.55 6.15 -3.48
CA ALA A 80 6.72 6.88 -3.92
C ALA A 80 7.26 6.27 -5.22
N VAL A 81 7.65 7.15 -6.14
CA VAL A 81 8.38 6.77 -7.35
C VAL A 81 9.88 6.90 -7.13
N SER A 82 10.64 5.94 -7.63
CA SER A 82 12.09 6.10 -7.72
C SER A 82 12.43 6.98 -8.91
N ALA A 83 13.37 7.90 -8.74
CA ALA A 83 13.88 8.69 -9.85
C ALA A 83 14.48 7.77 -10.93
N THR A 84 14.22 8.08 -12.19
CA THR A 84 14.83 7.42 -13.35
C THR A 84 15.79 8.37 -14.06
N ARG A 85 16.71 7.81 -14.84
CA ARG A 85 17.72 8.56 -15.59
C ARG A 85 17.59 8.24 -17.07
N ALA A 86 17.80 9.25 -17.90
CA ALA A 86 17.97 9.11 -19.34
C ALA A 86 19.34 9.69 -19.73
N GLU A 87 20.01 9.03 -20.67
CA GLU A 87 21.27 9.50 -21.25
C GLU A 87 20.97 10.12 -22.62
N LEU A 88 21.42 11.36 -22.83
CA LEU A 88 21.29 12.08 -24.09
C LEU A 88 22.67 12.19 -24.73
N ALA A 89 22.87 11.54 -25.87
CA ALA A 89 24.13 11.55 -26.59
C ALA A 89 23.91 11.88 -28.08
N VAL A 90 24.81 12.71 -28.63
CA VAL A 90 24.84 13.07 -30.05
C VAL A 90 26.25 12.87 -30.62
N LYS A 91 26.36 12.53 -31.90
CA LYS A 91 27.65 12.31 -32.57
C LYS A 91 27.93 13.41 -33.58
N LYS A 92 29.08 14.07 -33.47
CA LYS A 92 29.58 15.01 -34.48
C LYS A 92 30.35 14.27 -35.57
N THR A 93 30.11 14.65 -36.82
CA THR A 93 30.90 14.24 -37.98
C THR A 93 31.35 15.48 -38.76
N LEU A 94 32.52 15.39 -39.41
CA LEU A 94 33.11 16.44 -40.24
C LEU A 94 33.68 15.80 -41.51
N THR A 95 33.45 16.42 -42.67
CA THR A 95 33.96 15.99 -43.97
C THR A 95 34.92 17.03 -44.55
N GLY A 96 35.84 16.60 -45.41
CA GLY A 96 36.82 17.50 -46.06
C GLY A 96 38.13 17.68 -45.28
N ARG A 97 38.20 17.20 -44.03
CA ARG A 97 39.42 16.97 -43.25
C ARG A 97 39.12 16.18 -41.98
N GLU A 98 40.15 15.86 -41.21
CA GLU A 98 40.04 15.26 -39.87
C GLU A 98 39.37 16.22 -38.86
N LEU A 99 38.53 15.65 -38.00
CA LEU A 99 37.91 16.32 -36.86
C LEU A 99 38.90 16.36 -35.69
N LYS A 100 39.09 17.53 -35.09
CA LYS A 100 39.95 17.68 -33.91
C LYS A 100 39.13 17.63 -32.62
N GLU A 101 39.78 17.19 -31.55
CA GLU A 101 39.24 17.27 -30.20
C GLU A 101 39.00 18.74 -29.81
N ASP A 102 37.96 18.99 -29.01
CA ASP A 102 37.55 20.31 -28.52
C ASP A 102 37.28 21.39 -29.60
N GLU A 103 36.99 20.98 -30.84
CA GLU A 103 36.78 21.91 -31.96
C GLU A 103 35.37 22.53 -32.01
N PHE A 104 34.35 21.81 -31.50
CA PHE A 104 32.95 22.23 -31.57
C PHE A 104 32.25 22.14 -30.22
N GLU A 105 31.50 23.18 -29.86
CA GLU A 105 30.68 23.25 -28.66
C GLU A 105 29.18 23.12 -28.99
N PHE A 106 28.42 22.45 -28.12
CA PHE A 106 26.98 22.20 -28.29
C PHE A 106 26.21 22.65 -27.05
N VAL A 107 25.01 23.20 -27.26
CA VAL A 107 24.11 23.61 -26.17
C VAL A 107 22.87 22.73 -26.19
N LEU A 108 22.59 22.05 -25.08
CA LEU A 108 21.30 21.41 -24.82
C LEU A 108 20.34 22.45 -24.21
N LYS A 109 19.18 22.64 -24.81
CA LYS A 109 18.12 23.51 -24.30
C LYS A 109 16.86 22.70 -24.09
N ASN A 110 16.12 23.02 -23.03
CA ASN A 110 14.72 22.60 -22.93
C ASN A 110 13.91 23.39 -23.97
N GLU A 111 12.94 22.75 -24.61
CA GLU A 111 11.87 23.51 -25.24
C GLU A 111 11.11 24.22 -24.13
N ALA A 112 10.99 25.54 -24.22
CA ALA A 112 10.17 26.30 -23.28
C ALA A 112 8.71 25.85 -23.46
N ASN A 113 8.11 25.32 -22.39
CA ASN A 113 6.66 25.25 -22.26
C ASN A 113 6.14 26.58 -21.73
#